data_AF-A0A925TES4-F1
#
_entry.id   AF-A0A925TES4-F1
#
_cell.length_a   1.000
_cell.length_b   1.000
_cell.length_c   1.000
_cell.angle_alpha   90.00
_cell.angle_beta   90.00
_cell.angle_gamma   90.00
#
_symmetry.space_group_name_H-M   'P 1'
#
loop_
_entity.id
_entity.type
_entity.pdbx_description
1 polymer ?
#
loop_
_entity_poly.entity_id
_entity_poly.type
_entity_poly.pdbx_seq_one_letter_code
_entity_poly.pdbx_strand_id
1 'polypeptide(L)'
;EELGLATPTADMKQSVVVASGSDDTRSFVPRQVALISEAIKERGISVTDVIKALAKRGFREEAENLLNVVKLRVSGDYLQTSAMVRDGRIVSAINDPNDYLGPGSGYRVSESRRLELNGIRDVLDQKEVLRSEAMHEKEEAKRIRYRALGPAKQSADFSDIVIGISPAFGLKLFQTTASHRLSEVLAAITGAIVKRGLKPRIVRFRHTADTSFLGLSAARLAGSGIGIGLQAKGTAVIHQRDRLPHNNLELFSNAPVTRLEHYRGFGANAAAYALSEMPEPVVVPTRGEAMGSRYHARVALIYAIETGLTREGAAPEEIEVTFTGAKS
;
A
#
# COMPACT_ATOMS: atom_id res chain seq x y z
N GLU A 1 -27.24 -12.79 6.10
CA GLU A 1 -28.58 -13.20 5.63
C GLU A 1 -29.50 -12.01 5.45
N GLU A 2 -29.88 -11.29 6.52
CA GLU A 2 -30.85 -10.18 6.43
C GLU A 2 -30.50 -9.08 5.41
N LEU A 3 -29.22 -8.71 5.31
CA LEU A 3 -28.74 -7.71 4.34
C LEU A 3 -28.44 -8.31 2.95
N GLY A 4 -28.60 -9.62 2.76
CA GLY A 4 -28.31 -10.30 1.49
C GLY A 4 -26.91 -10.01 0.95
N LEU A 5 -25.88 -10.03 1.82
CA LEU A 5 -24.49 -9.73 1.46
C LEU A 5 -23.70 -10.99 1.13
N ALA A 6 -23.70 -11.95 2.05
CA ALA A 6 -23.12 -13.27 1.87
C ALA A 6 -23.69 -14.24 2.92
N THR A 7 -23.44 -15.53 2.71
CA THR A 7 -23.81 -16.61 3.63
C THR A 7 -22.54 -17.35 4.07
N PRO A 8 -22.08 -17.19 5.32
CA PRO A 8 -20.92 -17.91 5.82
C PRO A 8 -21.23 -19.40 5.98
N THR A 9 -20.25 -20.26 5.65
CA THR A 9 -20.39 -21.71 5.78
C THR A 9 -20.38 -22.15 7.25
N ALA A 10 -20.83 -23.37 7.55
CA ALA A 10 -20.78 -23.93 8.90
C ALA A 10 -19.34 -23.97 9.45
N ASP A 11 -18.40 -24.30 8.59
CA ASP A 11 -16.97 -24.38 8.88
C ASP A 11 -16.34 -23.00 9.18
N MET A 12 -16.74 -21.95 8.44
CA MET A 12 -16.37 -20.56 8.78
C MET A 12 -16.85 -20.19 10.18
N LYS A 13 -18.12 -20.47 10.51
CA LYS A 13 -18.68 -20.21 11.84
C LYS A 13 -17.94 -20.99 12.93
N GLN A 14 -17.67 -22.27 12.69
CA GLN A 14 -16.96 -23.12 13.65
C GLN A 14 -15.54 -22.64 13.91
N SER A 15 -14.83 -22.17 12.88
CA SER A 15 -13.47 -21.66 13.03
C SER A 15 -13.40 -20.47 14.00
N VAL A 16 -14.40 -19.60 14.00
CA VAL A 16 -14.45 -18.42 14.90
C VAL A 16 -14.63 -18.84 16.36
N VAL A 17 -15.37 -19.92 16.64
CA VAL A 17 -15.63 -20.40 18.01
C VAL A 17 -14.36 -20.88 18.70
N VAL A 18 -13.41 -21.45 17.93
CA VAL A 18 -12.18 -22.05 18.46
C VAL A 18 -10.93 -21.21 18.20
N ALA A 19 -11.06 -20.11 17.46
CA ALA A 19 -9.95 -19.24 17.09
C ALA A 19 -9.35 -18.53 18.31
N SER A 20 -8.02 -18.49 18.38
CA SER A 20 -7.30 -17.62 19.33
C SER A 20 -7.06 -16.22 18.74
N GLY A 21 -7.13 -16.08 17.42
CA GLY A 21 -7.03 -14.81 16.71
C GLY A 21 -7.54 -14.90 15.27
N SER A 22 -7.49 -13.78 14.54
CA SER A 22 -8.01 -13.70 13.16
C SER A 22 -7.32 -14.68 12.19
N ASP A 23 -6.06 -15.03 12.43
CA ASP A 23 -5.29 -15.97 11.60
C ASP A 23 -5.84 -17.40 11.66
N ASP A 24 -6.57 -17.75 12.72
CA ASP A 24 -7.19 -19.07 12.90
C ASP A 24 -8.60 -19.13 12.29
N THR A 25 -9.13 -17.99 11.82
CA THR A 25 -10.48 -17.91 11.26
C THR A 25 -10.49 -18.23 9.78
N ARG A 26 -11.47 -19.03 9.34
CA ARG A 26 -11.80 -19.20 7.94
C ARG A 26 -12.74 -18.08 7.54
N SER A 27 -12.36 -17.32 6.52
CA SER A 27 -13.10 -16.16 6.02
C SER A 27 -13.28 -16.21 4.50
N PHE A 28 -14.05 -15.28 3.97
CA PHE A 28 -14.22 -15.10 2.53
C PHE A 28 -12.88 -14.73 1.88
N VAL A 29 -12.65 -15.25 0.67
CA VAL A 29 -11.47 -14.84 -0.11
C VAL A 29 -11.59 -13.37 -0.52
N PRO A 30 -10.46 -12.64 -0.68
CA PRO A 30 -10.47 -11.22 -1.01
C PRO A 30 -11.41 -10.82 -2.16
N ARG A 31 -11.51 -11.61 -3.24
CA ARG A 31 -12.43 -11.36 -4.35
C ARG A 31 -13.89 -11.37 -3.92
N GLN A 32 -14.30 -12.32 -3.08
CA GLN A 32 -15.67 -12.37 -2.54
C GLN A 32 -15.95 -11.16 -1.65
N VAL A 33 -14.98 -10.75 -0.82
CA VAL A 33 -15.09 -9.54 0.01
C VAL A 33 -15.25 -8.29 -0.86
N ALA A 34 -14.54 -8.18 -1.98
CA ALA A 34 -14.68 -7.07 -2.90
C ALA A 34 -16.10 -6.97 -3.49
N LEU A 35 -16.69 -8.09 -3.89
CA LEU A 35 -18.08 -8.12 -4.39
C LEU A 35 -19.09 -7.73 -3.30
N ILE A 36 -18.87 -8.18 -2.07
CA ILE A 36 -19.67 -7.77 -0.91
C ILE A 36 -19.59 -6.25 -0.70
N SER A 37 -18.38 -5.69 -0.79
CA SER A 37 -18.13 -4.25 -0.63
C SER A 37 -18.84 -3.41 -1.69
N GLU A 38 -18.78 -3.80 -2.97
CA GLU A 38 -19.52 -3.12 -4.04
C GLU A 38 -21.03 -3.20 -3.80
N ALA A 39 -21.56 -4.36 -3.39
CA ALA A 39 -22.97 -4.51 -3.08
C ALA A 39 -23.42 -3.67 -1.86
N ILE A 40 -22.53 -3.39 -0.90
CA ILE A 40 -22.80 -2.43 0.20
C ILE A 40 -22.96 -1.03 -0.36
N LYS A 41 -22.02 -0.62 -1.22
CA LYS A 41 -21.98 0.71 -1.81
C LYS A 41 -23.17 0.97 -2.74
N GLU A 42 -23.43 0.07 -3.69
CA GLU A 42 -24.51 0.20 -4.67
C GLU A 42 -25.90 0.27 -4.02
N ARG A 43 -26.10 -0.50 -2.95
CA ARG A 43 -27.37 -0.53 -2.21
C ARG A 43 -27.45 0.53 -1.12
N GLY A 44 -26.41 1.33 -0.92
CA GLY A 44 -26.35 2.35 0.13
C GLY A 44 -26.49 1.78 1.54
N ILE A 45 -26.02 0.55 1.77
CA ILE A 45 -26.13 -0.12 3.07
C ILE A 45 -25.30 0.65 4.09
N SER A 46 -25.96 1.12 5.15
CA SER A 46 -25.39 1.92 6.21
C SER A 46 -25.30 1.15 7.53
N VAL A 47 -24.63 1.74 8.52
CA VAL A 47 -24.62 1.19 9.89
C VAL A 47 -26.03 1.07 10.48
N THR A 48 -26.97 1.92 10.07
CA THR A 48 -28.35 1.85 10.56
C THR A 48 -29.08 0.61 10.06
N ASP A 49 -28.76 0.14 8.85
CA ASP A 49 -29.32 -1.08 8.30
C ASP A 49 -28.77 -2.31 9.02
N VAL A 50 -27.49 -2.29 9.40
CA VAL A 50 -26.87 -3.32 10.25
C VAL A 50 -27.56 -3.39 11.63
N ILE A 51 -27.79 -2.24 12.27
CA ILE A 51 -28.50 -2.16 13.57
C ILE A 51 -29.91 -2.74 13.46
N LYS A 52 -30.67 -2.34 12.43
CA LYS A 52 -32.02 -2.85 12.18
C LYS A 52 -32.01 -4.37 11.94
N ALA A 53 -31.03 -4.87 11.18
CA ALA A 53 -30.89 -6.29 10.90
C ALA A 53 -30.59 -7.11 12.17
N LEU A 54 -29.70 -6.63 13.04
CA LEU A 54 -29.41 -7.26 14.34
C LEU A 54 -30.65 -7.31 15.23
N ALA A 55 -31.32 -6.17 15.40
CA ALA A 55 -32.53 -6.08 16.23
C ALA A 55 -33.66 -6.99 15.74
N LYS A 56 -33.87 -7.06 14.41
CA LYS A 56 -34.89 -7.93 13.79
C LYS A 56 -34.60 -9.42 14.02
N ARG A 57 -33.33 -9.80 14.13
CA ARG A 57 -32.89 -11.19 14.37
C ARG A 57 -32.76 -11.54 15.86
N GLY A 58 -33.14 -10.64 16.76
CA GLY A 58 -33.15 -10.87 18.21
C GLY A 58 -31.87 -10.46 18.94
N PHE A 59 -30.84 -9.98 18.24
CA PHE A 59 -29.60 -9.45 18.81
C PHE A 59 -29.77 -8.00 19.28
N ARG A 60 -30.71 -7.79 20.20
CA ARG A 60 -31.09 -6.43 20.64
C ARG A 60 -29.98 -5.73 21.40
N GLU A 61 -29.29 -6.44 22.28
CA GLU A 61 -28.19 -5.87 23.07
C GLU A 61 -27.05 -5.40 22.15
N GLU A 62 -26.65 -6.21 21.17
CA GLU A 62 -25.62 -5.86 20.20
C GLU A 62 -26.06 -4.70 19.30
N ALA A 63 -27.35 -4.66 18.92
CA ALA A 63 -27.92 -3.55 18.14
C ALA A 63 -27.88 -2.23 18.93
N GLU A 64 -28.25 -2.26 20.22
CA GLU A 64 -28.20 -1.09 21.10
C GLU A 64 -26.77 -0.62 21.34
N ASN A 65 -25.84 -1.55 21.59
CA ASN A 65 -24.42 -1.25 21.73
C ASN A 65 -23.86 -0.57 20.48
N LEU A 66 -24.16 -1.09 19.29
CA LEU A 66 -23.73 -0.49 18.03
C LEU A 66 -24.36 0.89 17.81
N LEU A 67 -25.65 1.05 18.13
CA LEU A 67 -26.34 2.34 18.05
C LEU A 67 -25.70 3.39 18.98
N ASN A 68 -25.32 3.00 20.19
CA ASN A 68 -24.66 3.88 21.14
C ASN A 68 -23.31 4.35 20.59
N VAL A 69 -22.49 3.47 20.01
CA VAL A 69 -21.23 3.86 19.34
C VAL A 69 -21.47 4.85 18.20
N VAL A 70 -22.53 4.66 17.41
CA VAL A 70 -22.86 5.60 16.32
C VAL A 70 -23.27 6.97 16.86
N LYS A 71 -24.08 7.04 17.93
CA LYS A 71 -24.43 8.30 18.59
C LYS A 71 -23.18 9.05 19.08
N LEU A 72 -22.26 8.32 19.72
CA LEU A 72 -20.97 8.86 20.15
C LEU A 72 -20.17 9.43 18.97
N ARG A 73 -20.13 8.71 17.83
CA ARG A 73 -19.46 9.19 16.62
C ARG A 73 -20.07 10.48 16.06
N VAL A 74 -21.39 10.62 16.10
CA VAL A 74 -22.08 11.82 15.62
C VAL A 74 -21.83 13.02 16.54
N SER A 75 -21.75 12.79 17.86
CA SER A 75 -21.48 13.88 18.82
C SER A 75 -20.11 14.54 18.65
N GLY A 76 -19.11 13.81 18.14
CA GLY A 76 -17.78 14.34 17.88
C GLY A 76 -16.90 14.53 19.12
N ASP A 77 -17.43 14.44 20.34
CA ASP A 77 -16.67 14.60 21.59
C ASP A 77 -15.47 13.64 21.70
N TYR A 78 -15.56 12.46 21.08
CA TYR A 78 -14.52 11.44 21.08
C TYR A 78 -13.30 11.80 20.22
N LEU A 79 -13.38 12.86 19.40
CA LEU A 79 -12.27 13.36 18.58
C LEU A 79 -11.20 14.08 19.41
N GLN A 80 -11.49 14.39 20.69
CA GLN A 80 -10.50 14.95 21.60
C GLN A 80 -9.42 13.91 21.95
N THR A 81 -8.15 14.35 21.99
CA THR A 81 -6.97 13.48 22.13
C THR A 81 -7.00 12.59 23.38
N SER A 82 -7.68 13.02 24.43
CA SER A 82 -7.82 12.31 25.70
C SER A 82 -9.24 11.80 25.98
N ALA A 83 -10.10 11.73 24.96
CA ALA A 83 -11.46 11.27 25.15
C ALA A 83 -11.51 9.78 25.52
N MET A 84 -12.35 9.44 26.50
CA MET A 84 -12.62 8.05 26.89
C MET A 84 -14.12 7.77 26.86
N VAL A 85 -14.50 6.54 26.52
CA VAL A 85 -15.88 6.07 26.63
C VAL A 85 -16.05 5.43 28.00
N ARG A 86 -16.97 5.96 28.81
CA ARG A 86 -17.29 5.44 30.14
C ARG A 86 -18.79 5.52 30.38
N ASP A 87 -19.39 4.43 30.85
CA ASP A 87 -20.82 4.34 31.15
C ASP A 87 -21.74 4.83 30.01
N GLY A 88 -21.36 4.50 28.76
CA GLY A 88 -22.11 4.90 27.57
C GLY A 88 -22.00 6.39 27.18
N ARG A 89 -21.11 7.15 27.83
CA ARG A 89 -20.85 8.57 27.54
C ARG A 89 -19.38 8.80 27.20
N ILE A 90 -19.10 9.90 26.49
CA ILE A 90 -17.73 10.35 26.28
C ILE A 90 -17.35 11.28 27.42
N VAL A 91 -16.23 11.00 28.09
CA VAL A 91 -15.53 11.93 28.97
C VAL A 91 -14.37 12.51 28.17
N SER A 92 -14.33 13.84 28.03
CA SER A 92 -13.32 14.55 27.24
C SER A 92 -12.99 15.90 27.86
N ALA A 93 -11.94 16.55 27.38
CA ALA A 93 -11.55 17.88 27.84
C ALA A 93 -12.65 18.97 27.62
N ILE A 94 -13.69 18.69 26.82
CA ILE A 94 -14.82 19.60 26.62
C ILE A 94 -15.80 19.54 27.80
N ASN A 95 -16.06 18.34 28.34
CA ASN A 95 -17.08 18.12 29.36
C ASN A 95 -16.50 17.79 30.75
N ASP A 96 -15.22 17.45 30.81
CA ASP A 96 -14.41 17.23 32.01
C ASP A 96 -13.01 17.85 31.76
N PRO A 97 -12.93 19.20 31.77
CA PRO A 97 -11.69 19.90 31.46
C PRO A 97 -10.62 19.59 32.50
N ASN A 98 -9.44 19.18 32.02
CA ASN A 98 -8.27 19.01 32.86
C ASN A 98 -7.76 20.41 33.28
N ASP A 99 -7.94 20.75 34.55
CA ASP A 99 -7.55 22.03 35.16
C ASP A 99 -6.13 22.01 35.78
N TYR A 100 -5.35 20.98 35.45
CA TYR A 100 -3.96 20.85 35.86
C TYR A 100 -3.07 21.97 35.27
N LEU A 101 -2.67 22.94 36.10
CA LEU A 101 -1.79 24.07 35.74
C LEU A 101 -0.28 23.74 35.80
N GLY A 102 0.07 22.64 36.46
CA GLY A 102 1.41 22.03 36.59
C GLY A 102 2.51 22.88 37.28
N PRO A 103 3.51 22.27 37.97
CA PRO A 103 4.74 22.95 38.38
C PRO A 103 5.90 22.66 37.40
N GLY A 104 6.68 23.67 36.93
CA GLY A 104 7.81 23.40 36.01
C GLY A 104 7.38 22.62 34.75
N SER A 105 6.20 22.95 34.24
CA SER A 105 5.19 22.03 33.71
C SER A 105 5.28 21.72 32.21
N GLY A 106 6.50 21.71 31.69
CA GLY A 106 6.84 21.10 30.40
C GLY A 106 8.28 20.61 30.44
N TYR A 107 8.59 19.55 29.67
CA TYR A 107 9.95 19.00 29.61
C TYR A 107 10.99 20.09 29.32
N ARG A 108 12.03 20.20 30.16
CA ARG A 108 13.16 21.10 29.96
C ARG A 108 14.43 20.31 29.72
N VAL A 109 14.99 20.47 28.53
CA VAL A 109 16.23 19.83 28.09
C VAL A 109 17.38 20.34 28.96
N SER A 110 18.09 19.43 29.63
CA SER A 110 19.33 19.75 30.35
C SER A 110 20.46 20.06 29.38
N GLU A 111 21.45 20.85 29.79
CA GLU A 111 22.53 21.28 28.89
C GLU A 111 23.40 20.12 28.36
N SER A 112 23.53 19.03 29.12
CA SER A 112 24.17 17.79 28.66
C SER A 112 23.27 16.95 27.74
N ARG A 113 21.95 16.81 28.01
CA ARG A 113 20.99 16.13 27.11
C ARG A 113 20.89 16.85 25.78
N ARG A 114 21.09 18.16 25.81
CA ARG A 114 21.32 19.02 24.65
C ARG A 114 22.53 18.53 23.85
N LEU A 115 23.68 18.31 24.48
CA LEU A 115 24.91 17.81 23.83
C LEU A 115 24.85 16.35 23.35
N GLU A 116 24.07 15.49 24.01
CA GLU A 116 23.86 14.09 23.61
C GLU A 116 22.86 13.94 22.45
N LEU A 117 21.80 14.76 22.42
CA LEU A 117 21.01 14.99 21.22
C LEU A 117 21.84 15.67 20.11
N ASN A 118 22.94 16.35 20.48
CA ASN A 118 23.93 16.85 19.54
C ASN A 118 24.92 15.76 19.06
N GLY A 119 24.83 14.51 19.53
CA GLY A 119 25.72 13.41 19.16
C GLY A 119 25.01 12.13 18.71
N ILE A 120 23.75 12.22 18.28
CA ILE A 120 22.90 11.06 17.96
C ILE A 120 23.66 10.09 17.04
N ARG A 121 23.84 8.88 17.57
CA ARG A 121 24.57 7.76 16.99
C ARG A 121 23.67 7.06 15.97
N ASP A 122 24.28 6.48 14.94
CA ASP A 122 23.56 5.78 13.86
C ASP A 122 22.50 6.66 13.18
N VAL A 123 22.79 7.96 13.06
CA VAL A 123 21.99 8.91 12.31
C VAL A 123 21.85 8.38 10.89
N LEU A 124 20.63 7.95 10.60
CA LEU A 124 20.24 7.60 9.26
C LEU A 124 19.88 8.90 8.55
N ASP A 125 20.69 9.30 7.58
CA ASP A 125 20.42 10.41 6.68
C ASP A 125 20.38 9.93 5.22
N GLN A 126 20.14 10.85 4.29
CA GLN A 126 20.11 10.50 2.87
C GLN A 126 21.47 10.02 2.36
N LYS A 127 22.59 10.53 2.89
CA LYS A 127 23.93 10.16 2.45
C LYS A 127 24.23 8.72 2.84
N GLU A 128 23.89 8.32 4.06
CA GLU A 128 24.09 6.96 4.54
C GLU A 128 23.18 5.97 3.80
N VAL A 129 21.93 6.34 3.50
CA VAL A 129 21.06 5.53 2.63
C VAL A 129 21.66 5.36 1.23
N LEU A 130 22.13 6.45 0.60
CA LEU A 130 22.76 6.38 -0.72
C LEU A 130 24.06 5.56 -0.70
N ARG A 131 24.87 5.69 0.35
CA ARG A 131 26.09 4.88 0.54
C ARG A 131 25.75 3.39 0.65
N SER A 132 24.74 3.05 1.44
CA SER A 132 24.23 1.68 1.55
C SER A 132 23.76 1.15 0.19
N GLU A 133 23.02 1.95 -0.58
CA GLU A 133 22.51 1.53 -1.90
C GLU A 133 23.62 1.39 -2.95
N ALA A 134 24.62 2.27 -2.95
CA ALA A 134 25.77 2.20 -3.87
C ALA A 134 26.56 0.89 -3.76
N MET A 135 26.54 0.22 -2.59
CA MET A 135 27.14 -1.11 -2.43
C MET A 135 26.46 -2.18 -3.30
N HIS A 136 25.21 -1.97 -3.68
CA HIS A 136 24.42 -2.91 -4.49
C HIS A 136 24.45 -2.56 -5.99
N GLU A 137 24.84 -1.34 -6.36
CA GLU A 137 24.86 -0.84 -7.75
C GLU A 137 25.62 -1.77 -8.70
N LYS A 138 26.84 -2.17 -8.32
CA LYS A 138 27.70 -3.00 -9.18
C LYS A 138 27.07 -4.37 -9.48
N GLU A 139 26.44 -4.98 -8.49
CA GLU A 139 25.78 -6.27 -8.66
C GLU A 139 24.47 -6.17 -9.43
N GLU A 140 23.75 -5.05 -9.29
CA GLU A 140 22.56 -4.76 -10.07
C GLU A 140 22.88 -4.49 -11.54
N ALA A 141 23.90 -3.67 -11.81
CA ALA A 141 24.35 -3.33 -13.17
C ALA A 141 24.86 -4.55 -13.98
N LYS A 142 25.26 -5.63 -13.30
CA LYS A 142 25.61 -6.91 -13.93
C LYS A 142 24.40 -7.71 -14.40
N ARG A 143 23.20 -7.42 -13.88
CA ARG A 143 21.96 -8.20 -14.09
C ARG A 143 20.95 -7.48 -14.97
N ILE A 144 20.96 -6.15 -14.96
CA ILE A 144 20.03 -5.34 -15.73
C ILE A 144 20.70 -4.09 -16.29
N ARG A 145 20.33 -3.72 -17.51
CA ARG A 145 20.70 -2.45 -18.14
C ARG A 145 19.44 -1.67 -18.49
N TYR A 146 19.44 -0.38 -18.15
CA TYR A 146 18.38 0.57 -18.48
C TYR A 146 18.88 1.53 -19.56
N ARG A 147 18.21 1.59 -20.70
CA ARG A 147 18.52 2.52 -21.80
C ARG A 147 17.32 3.42 -22.06
N ALA A 148 17.49 4.73 -21.92
CA ALA A 148 16.45 5.70 -22.25
C ALA A 148 16.21 5.75 -23.76
N LEU A 149 14.95 5.66 -24.19
CA LEU A 149 14.53 5.77 -25.58
C LEU A 149 13.90 7.13 -25.93
N GLY A 150 13.74 8.00 -24.93
CA GLY A 150 13.10 9.32 -25.06
C GLY A 150 11.67 9.35 -24.52
N PRO A 151 10.85 10.35 -24.89
CA PRO A 151 9.50 10.49 -24.36
C PRO A 151 8.59 9.30 -24.69
N ALA A 152 7.96 8.72 -23.67
CA ALA A 152 7.01 7.62 -23.84
C ALA A 152 5.70 8.12 -24.45
N LYS A 153 5.18 7.36 -25.41
CA LYS A 153 3.90 7.64 -26.06
C LYS A 153 2.81 6.70 -25.56
N GLN A 154 1.57 7.13 -25.73
CA GLN A 154 0.41 6.27 -25.54
C GLN A 154 0.40 5.18 -26.63
N SER A 155 0.13 3.95 -26.23
CA SER A 155 0.02 2.81 -27.15
C SER A 155 -1.45 2.56 -27.53
N ALA A 156 -1.67 2.09 -28.76
CA ALA A 156 -2.95 1.53 -29.21
C ALA A 156 -2.96 -0.02 -29.18
N ASP A 157 -1.83 -0.66 -28.83
CA ASP A 157 -1.73 -2.11 -28.70
C ASP A 157 -2.37 -2.57 -27.38
N PHE A 158 -3.51 -3.27 -27.45
CA PHE A 158 -4.19 -3.79 -26.28
C PHE A 158 -3.38 -4.83 -25.48
N SER A 159 -2.29 -5.37 -26.05
CA SER A 159 -1.35 -6.23 -25.33
C SER A 159 -0.32 -5.46 -24.49
N ASP A 160 -0.22 -4.13 -24.63
CA ASP A 160 0.72 -3.27 -23.90
C ASP A 160 0.27 -3.05 -22.46
N ILE A 161 1.09 -3.46 -21.50
CA ILE A 161 0.97 -3.11 -20.07
C ILE A 161 2.18 -2.28 -19.69
N VAL A 162 1.94 -1.06 -19.19
CA VAL A 162 3.02 -0.16 -18.80
C VAL A 162 3.39 -0.36 -17.33
N ILE A 163 4.68 -0.49 -17.05
CA ILE A 163 5.26 -0.50 -15.71
C ILE A 163 5.97 0.82 -15.49
N GLY A 164 5.33 1.68 -14.72
CA GLY A 164 5.82 2.97 -14.25
C GLY A 164 6.79 2.85 -13.09
N ILE A 165 8.08 3.04 -13.36
CA ILE A 165 9.10 3.09 -12.32
C ILE A 165 9.34 4.51 -11.82
N SER A 166 9.57 4.63 -10.52
CA SER A 166 9.91 5.88 -9.83
C SER A 166 11.20 6.53 -10.34
N PRO A 167 11.41 7.84 -10.08
CA PRO A 167 12.53 8.59 -10.63
C PRO A 167 13.92 8.01 -10.34
N ALA A 168 14.16 7.48 -9.13
CA ALA A 168 15.48 7.01 -8.69
C ALA A 168 15.73 5.50 -8.92
N PHE A 169 14.72 4.76 -9.41
CA PHE A 169 14.76 3.32 -9.62
C PHE A 169 15.93 2.91 -10.54
N GLY A 170 16.87 2.09 -10.05
CA GLY A 170 18.04 1.66 -10.82
C GLY A 170 19.03 2.78 -11.20
N LEU A 171 18.90 3.98 -10.59
CA LEU A 171 19.84 5.09 -10.77
C LEU A 171 20.56 5.45 -9.47
N LYS A 172 19.82 5.53 -8.36
CA LYS A 172 20.37 5.80 -7.02
C LYS A 172 19.99 4.74 -6.00
N LEU A 173 19.00 3.92 -6.33
CA LEU A 173 18.40 2.90 -5.48
C LEU A 173 18.39 1.60 -6.28
N PHE A 174 18.81 0.49 -5.67
CA PHE A 174 19.15 -0.75 -6.37
C PHE A 174 18.53 -1.99 -5.73
N GLN A 175 17.80 -1.84 -4.62
CA GLN A 175 17.01 -2.90 -4.00
C GLN A 175 15.76 -2.37 -3.30
N THR A 176 14.82 -3.28 -3.02
CA THR A 176 13.65 -3.00 -2.19
C THR A 176 13.99 -3.03 -0.70
N THR A 177 13.08 -2.55 0.15
CA THR A 177 13.24 -2.67 1.62
C THR A 177 13.14 -4.11 2.12
N ALA A 178 12.67 -5.04 1.30
CA ALA A 178 12.73 -6.49 1.55
C ALA A 178 14.05 -7.13 1.07
N SER A 179 15.04 -6.32 0.66
CA SER A 179 16.33 -6.76 0.14
C SER A 179 16.24 -7.57 -1.17
N HIS A 180 15.19 -7.35 -1.97
CA HIS A 180 15.12 -7.90 -3.33
C HIS A 180 15.78 -6.94 -4.31
N ARG A 181 16.58 -7.47 -5.23
CA ARG A 181 17.17 -6.66 -6.30
C ARG A 181 16.08 -6.13 -7.22
N LEU A 182 16.25 -4.91 -7.73
CA LEU A 182 15.26 -4.34 -8.65
C LEU A 182 15.13 -5.16 -9.94
N SER A 183 16.23 -5.78 -10.41
CA SER A 183 16.23 -6.69 -11.54
C SER A 183 15.37 -7.93 -11.29
N GLU A 184 15.38 -8.47 -10.07
CA GLU A 184 14.60 -9.67 -9.72
C GLU A 184 13.11 -9.34 -9.65
N VAL A 185 12.78 -8.18 -9.07
CA VAL A 185 11.39 -7.67 -9.02
C VAL A 185 10.86 -7.40 -10.41
N LEU A 186 11.60 -6.67 -11.26
CA LEU A 186 11.18 -6.42 -12.63
C LEU A 186 11.05 -7.72 -13.43
N ALA A 187 12.02 -8.64 -13.33
CA ALA A 187 11.94 -9.94 -14.02
C ALA A 187 10.74 -10.78 -13.58
N ALA A 188 10.38 -10.75 -12.29
CA ALA A 188 9.21 -11.46 -11.77
C ALA A 188 7.90 -10.91 -12.36
N ILE A 189 7.76 -9.58 -12.42
CA ILE A 189 6.58 -8.91 -12.95
C ILE A 189 6.50 -9.08 -14.48
N THR A 190 7.57 -8.71 -15.20
CA THR A 190 7.59 -8.75 -16.68
C THR A 190 7.46 -10.17 -17.19
N GLY A 191 8.13 -11.15 -16.55
CA GLY A 191 8.03 -12.56 -16.91
C GLY A 191 6.62 -13.11 -16.73
N ALA A 192 5.90 -12.70 -15.67
CA ALA A 192 4.52 -13.11 -15.47
C ALA A 192 3.57 -12.52 -16.52
N ILE A 193 3.78 -11.26 -16.93
CA ILE A 193 3.03 -10.60 -18.00
C ILE A 193 3.27 -11.30 -19.35
N VAL A 194 4.54 -11.55 -19.70
CA VAL A 194 4.92 -12.24 -20.95
C VAL A 194 4.36 -13.65 -21.00
N LYS A 195 4.38 -14.40 -19.89
CA LYS A 195 3.80 -15.75 -19.81
C LYS A 195 2.30 -15.79 -20.13
N ARG A 196 1.60 -14.67 -19.95
CA ARG A 196 0.18 -14.49 -20.27
C ARG A 196 -0.05 -13.94 -21.69
N GLY A 197 1.00 -13.81 -22.50
CA GLY A 197 0.93 -13.36 -23.89
C GLY A 197 0.86 -11.84 -24.08
N LEU A 198 1.12 -11.07 -23.03
CA LEU A 198 1.09 -9.60 -23.06
C LEU A 198 2.51 -9.01 -23.06
N LYS A 199 2.60 -7.72 -23.41
CA LYS A 199 3.86 -7.01 -23.62
C LYS A 199 4.09 -6.00 -22.49
N PRO A 200 5.02 -6.25 -21.56
CA PRO A 200 5.38 -5.26 -20.56
C PRO A 200 6.26 -4.17 -21.19
N ARG A 201 5.93 -2.90 -20.93
CA ARG A 201 6.72 -1.73 -21.35
C ARG A 201 7.12 -0.90 -20.14
N ILE A 202 8.41 -0.57 -20.01
CA ILE A 202 8.92 0.14 -18.84
C ILE A 202 8.97 1.63 -19.14
N VAL A 203 8.41 2.44 -18.23
CA VAL A 203 8.42 3.90 -18.34
C VAL A 203 8.88 4.49 -17.02
N ARG A 204 9.86 5.38 -17.06
CA ARG A 204 10.30 6.16 -15.90
C ARG A 204 9.51 7.46 -15.85
N PHE A 205 8.87 7.71 -14.72
CA PHE A 205 8.18 8.97 -14.47
C PHE A 205 9.05 9.88 -13.62
N ARG A 206 9.08 11.17 -13.99
CA ARG A 206 9.78 12.21 -13.23
C ARG A 206 8.86 13.33 -12.76
N HIS A 207 7.58 13.34 -13.15
CA HIS A 207 6.61 14.31 -12.64
C HIS A 207 6.12 13.98 -11.22
N THR A 208 6.32 12.73 -10.76
CA THR A 208 5.91 12.27 -9.43
C THR A 208 6.77 11.10 -8.95
N ALA A 209 6.85 10.91 -7.63
CA ALA A 209 7.34 9.69 -7.00
C ALA A 209 6.24 8.92 -6.27
N ASP A 210 5.00 9.44 -6.23
CA ASP A 210 3.86 8.76 -5.59
C ASP A 210 3.44 7.53 -6.40
N THR A 211 3.43 6.36 -5.77
CA THR A 211 3.14 5.07 -6.43
C THR A 211 1.78 5.04 -7.13
N SER A 212 0.76 5.66 -6.53
CA SER A 212 -0.58 5.68 -7.07
C SER A 212 -0.61 6.45 -8.39
N PHE A 213 0.03 7.61 -8.42
CA PHE A 213 0.18 8.39 -9.66
C PHE A 213 1.12 7.72 -10.68
N LEU A 214 2.17 7.02 -10.24
CA LEU A 214 2.99 6.20 -11.15
C LEU A 214 2.11 5.17 -11.88
N GLY A 215 1.27 4.45 -11.14
CA GLY A 215 0.38 3.43 -11.69
C GLY A 215 -0.71 4.02 -12.60
N LEU A 216 -1.36 5.11 -12.18
CA LEU A 216 -2.39 5.77 -13.00
C LEU A 216 -1.81 6.38 -14.28
N SER A 217 -0.65 7.04 -14.21
CA SER A 217 0.04 7.56 -15.40
C SER A 217 0.48 6.43 -16.33
N ALA A 218 0.96 5.32 -15.79
CA ALA A 218 1.26 4.12 -16.57
C ALA A 218 0.01 3.59 -17.28
N ALA A 219 -1.12 3.45 -16.57
CA ALA A 219 -2.37 2.95 -17.14
C ALA A 219 -2.94 3.86 -18.25
N ARG A 220 -2.71 5.17 -18.17
CA ARG A 220 -3.05 6.13 -19.23
C ARG A 220 -2.20 5.98 -20.49
N LEU A 221 -0.94 5.56 -20.36
CA LEU A 221 -0.05 5.29 -21.50
C LEU A 221 -0.26 3.89 -22.10
N ALA A 222 -0.66 2.92 -21.28
CA ALA A 222 -0.79 1.51 -21.68
C ALA A 222 -1.98 1.28 -22.62
N GLY A 223 -1.77 0.61 -23.75
CA GLY A 223 -2.87 0.32 -24.69
C GLY A 223 -3.97 -0.57 -24.11
N SER A 224 -3.62 -1.48 -23.19
CA SER A 224 -4.58 -2.28 -22.40
C SER A 224 -5.43 -1.45 -21.41
N GLY A 225 -5.01 -0.22 -21.10
CA GLY A 225 -5.59 0.57 -20.02
C GLY A 225 -5.17 0.14 -18.61
N ILE A 226 -4.27 -0.85 -18.47
CA ILE A 226 -3.72 -1.34 -17.21
C ILE A 226 -2.27 -0.88 -17.05
N GLY A 227 -1.95 -0.36 -15.86
CA GLY A 227 -0.60 0.09 -15.52
C GLY A 227 -0.16 -0.41 -14.16
N ILE A 228 1.15 -0.59 -13.99
CA ILE A 228 1.78 -0.89 -12.71
C ILE A 228 2.59 0.33 -12.28
N GLY A 229 2.40 0.82 -11.06
CA GLY A 229 3.31 1.78 -10.44
C GLY A 229 4.28 1.04 -9.51
N LEU A 230 5.58 1.33 -9.58
CA LEU A 230 6.61 0.66 -8.79
C LEU A 230 7.66 1.66 -8.28
N GLN A 231 7.76 1.78 -6.96
CA GLN A 231 8.84 2.52 -6.30
C GLN A 231 10.04 1.61 -6.06
N ALA A 232 11.25 2.17 -5.99
CA ALA A 232 12.46 1.38 -5.76
C ALA A 232 12.42 0.68 -4.39
N LYS A 233 11.84 1.34 -3.37
CA LYS A 233 11.62 0.70 -2.05
C LYS A 233 10.74 -0.55 -2.10
N GLY A 234 10.00 -0.79 -3.18
CA GLY A 234 9.23 -2.00 -3.42
C GLY A 234 7.71 -1.83 -3.33
N THR A 235 7.21 -0.66 -2.92
CA THR A 235 5.76 -0.39 -2.97
C THR A 235 5.29 -0.44 -4.42
N ALA A 236 4.21 -1.17 -4.66
CA ALA A 236 3.69 -1.40 -6.00
C ALA A 236 2.16 -1.28 -6.03
N VAL A 237 1.61 -0.83 -7.15
CA VAL A 237 0.16 -0.70 -7.37
C VAL A 237 -0.21 -1.17 -8.78
N ILE A 238 -1.33 -1.89 -8.93
CA ILE A 238 -1.98 -2.11 -10.24
C ILE A 238 -3.08 -1.07 -10.37
N HIS A 239 -3.08 -0.32 -11.46
CA HIS A 239 -4.05 0.72 -11.74
C HIS A 239 -4.74 0.52 -13.09
N GLN A 240 -5.91 1.15 -13.23
CA GLN A 240 -6.68 1.23 -14.46
C GLN A 240 -6.88 2.69 -14.86
N ARG A 241 -6.89 2.98 -16.17
CA ARG A 241 -6.91 4.34 -16.75
C ARG A 241 -8.04 5.24 -16.24
N ASP A 242 -9.23 4.67 -16.07
CA ASP A 242 -10.47 5.41 -15.81
C ASP A 242 -10.82 5.51 -14.31
N ARG A 243 -9.89 5.11 -13.44
CA ARG A 243 -10.09 5.16 -11.98
C ARG A 243 -9.54 6.45 -11.37
N LEU A 244 -10.11 6.82 -10.23
CA LEU A 244 -9.60 7.91 -9.40
C LEU A 244 -8.18 7.60 -8.89
N PRO A 245 -7.31 8.60 -8.65
CA PRO A 245 -5.90 8.39 -8.33
C PRO A 245 -5.60 7.42 -7.20
N HIS A 246 -6.43 7.34 -6.17
CA HIS A 246 -6.24 6.46 -5.01
C HIS A 246 -7.21 5.26 -4.98
N ASN A 247 -7.92 5.03 -6.09
CA ASN A 247 -8.81 3.89 -6.28
C ASN A 247 -8.14 2.88 -7.22
N ASN A 248 -7.16 2.14 -6.72
CA ASN A 248 -6.41 1.15 -7.50
C ASN A 248 -7.11 -0.21 -7.55
N LEU A 249 -6.57 -1.14 -8.35
CA LEU A 249 -7.05 -2.53 -8.44
C LEU A 249 -6.42 -3.40 -7.35
N GLU A 250 -5.10 -3.29 -7.17
CA GLU A 250 -4.34 -4.00 -6.14
C GLU A 250 -3.18 -3.13 -5.63
N LEU A 251 -2.84 -3.25 -4.35
CA LEU A 251 -1.81 -2.44 -3.69
C LEU A 251 -0.93 -3.30 -2.79
N PHE A 252 0.38 -3.23 -3.02
CA PHE A 252 1.40 -3.70 -2.09
C PHE A 252 1.97 -2.50 -1.30
N SER A 253 1.34 -2.20 -0.18
CA SER A 253 1.73 -1.10 0.72
C SER A 253 2.89 -1.47 1.65
N ASN A 254 3.04 -2.75 1.98
CA ASN A 254 4.01 -3.26 2.94
C ASN A 254 5.25 -3.86 2.26
N ALA A 255 6.03 -2.99 1.62
CA ALA A 255 7.21 -3.39 0.85
C ALA A 255 8.24 -4.25 1.63
N PRO A 256 8.53 -4.03 2.93
CA PRO A 256 9.53 -4.83 3.67
C PRO A 256 9.18 -6.33 3.82
N VAL A 257 7.92 -6.72 3.63
CA VAL A 257 7.47 -8.14 3.69
C VAL A 257 6.97 -8.65 2.34
N THR A 258 7.08 -7.84 1.28
CA THR A 258 6.67 -8.25 -0.07
C THR A 258 7.76 -9.09 -0.73
N ARG A 259 7.43 -10.35 -1.05
CA ARG A 259 8.34 -11.34 -1.64
C ARG A 259 8.28 -11.37 -3.16
N LEU A 260 9.29 -11.96 -3.81
CA LEU A 260 9.32 -12.18 -5.27
C LEU A 260 8.12 -12.98 -5.79
N GLU A 261 7.59 -13.91 -5.01
CA GLU A 261 6.37 -14.67 -5.36
C GLU A 261 5.14 -13.75 -5.44
N HIS A 262 5.02 -12.77 -4.55
CA HIS A 262 3.96 -11.77 -4.60
C HIS A 262 4.08 -10.91 -5.86
N TYR A 263 5.28 -10.41 -6.19
CA TYR A 263 5.50 -9.64 -7.42
C TYR A 263 5.20 -10.44 -8.70
N ARG A 264 5.51 -11.75 -8.71
CA ARG A 264 5.14 -12.63 -9.82
C ARG A 264 3.62 -12.77 -9.95
N GLY A 265 2.91 -13.00 -8.84
CA GLY A 265 1.44 -13.01 -8.83
C GLY A 265 0.85 -11.67 -9.27
N PHE A 266 1.47 -10.56 -8.84
CA PHE A 266 1.07 -9.20 -9.19
C PHE A 266 1.15 -8.94 -10.69
N GLY A 267 2.25 -9.35 -11.34
CA GLY A 267 2.37 -9.27 -12.80
C GLY A 267 1.35 -10.16 -13.52
N ALA A 268 1.08 -11.36 -13.00
CA ALA A 268 0.05 -12.24 -13.57
C ALA A 268 -1.36 -11.64 -13.45
N ASN A 269 -1.67 -11.00 -12.31
CA ASN A 269 -2.95 -10.33 -12.09
C ASN A 269 -3.10 -9.09 -12.97
N ALA A 270 -2.04 -8.29 -13.14
CA ALA A 270 -2.07 -7.17 -14.08
C ALA A 270 -2.39 -7.63 -15.51
N ALA A 271 -1.81 -8.76 -15.93
CA ALA A 271 -2.14 -9.38 -17.20
C ALA A 271 -3.59 -9.90 -17.26
N ALA A 272 -4.08 -10.50 -16.17
CA ALA A 272 -5.48 -10.93 -16.08
C ALA A 272 -6.46 -9.76 -16.18
N TYR A 273 -6.20 -8.64 -15.50
CA TYR A 273 -7.02 -7.44 -15.66
C TYR A 273 -7.00 -6.87 -17.08
N ALA A 274 -5.84 -6.89 -17.76
CA ALA A 274 -5.75 -6.44 -19.15
C ALA A 274 -6.55 -7.34 -20.10
N LEU A 275 -6.68 -8.63 -19.76
CA LEU A 275 -7.52 -9.60 -20.45
C LEU A 275 -8.98 -9.59 -19.98
N SER A 276 -9.39 -8.58 -19.18
CA SER A 276 -10.74 -8.43 -18.62
C SER A 276 -11.20 -9.61 -17.75
N GLU A 277 -10.25 -10.33 -17.15
CA GLU A 277 -10.52 -11.38 -16.18
C GLU A 277 -10.68 -10.78 -14.77
N MET A 278 -11.21 -11.60 -13.85
CA MET A 278 -11.36 -11.24 -12.43
C MET A 278 -10.46 -12.15 -11.56
N PRO A 279 -9.14 -11.92 -11.53
CA PRO A 279 -8.21 -12.75 -10.75
C PRO A 279 -8.45 -12.64 -9.24
N GLU A 280 -7.99 -13.61 -8.46
CA GLU A 280 -7.93 -13.45 -7.01
C GLU A 280 -6.80 -12.46 -6.66
N PRO A 281 -7.07 -11.36 -5.93
CA PRO A 281 -6.04 -10.42 -5.52
C PRO A 281 -4.91 -11.06 -4.72
N VAL A 282 -3.67 -10.63 -4.97
CA VAL A 282 -2.52 -11.13 -4.21
C VAL A 282 -2.49 -10.50 -2.83
N VAL A 283 -2.48 -11.34 -1.79
CA VAL A 283 -2.41 -10.90 -0.39
C VAL A 283 -0.96 -10.92 0.09
N VAL A 284 -0.51 -9.82 0.68
CA VAL A 284 0.78 -9.74 1.39
C VAL A 284 0.47 -9.68 2.89
N PRO A 285 0.48 -10.82 3.60
CA PRO A 285 0.11 -10.85 5.01
C PRO A 285 1.18 -10.19 5.88
N THR A 286 0.73 -9.51 6.95
CA THR A 286 1.58 -9.02 8.03
C THR A 286 1.25 -9.79 9.30
N ARG A 287 2.26 -10.41 9.92
CA ARG A 287 2.15 -11.24 11.14
C ARG A 287 2.69 -10.50 12.35
N GLY A 288 2.19 -9.29 12.59
CA GLY A 288 2.56 -8.47 13.74
C GLY A 288 3.99 -7.92 13.69
N GLU A 289 4.65 -7.91 12.54
CA GLU A 289 5.98 -7.33 12.43
C GLU A 289 5.92 -5.82 12.65
N ALA A 290 6.86 -5.29 13.44
CA ALA A 290 6.92 -3.86 13.78
C ALA A 290 7.45 -3.02 12.60
N MET A 291 6.67 -2.91 11.52
CA MET A 291 7.08 -2.26 10.26
C MET A 291 7.40 -0.79 10.43
N GLY A 292 6.53 -0.05 11.12
CA GLY A 292 6.69 1.39 11.33
C GLY A 292 8.01 1.73 12.04
N SER A 293 8.25 1.15 13.22
CA SER A 293 9.45 1.45 14.00
C SER A 293 10.75 1.02 13.31
N ARG A 294 10.74 -0.08 12.54
CA ARG A 294 11.94 -0.61 11.88
C ARG A 294 12.30 0.09 10.57
N TYR A 295 11.29 0.46 9.77
CA TYR A 295 11.53 0.87 8.38
C TYR A 295 11.13 2.32 8.09
N HIS A 296 10.32 2.98 8.91
CA HIS A 296 9.72 4.26 8.54
C HIS A 296 10.77 5.35 8.25
N ALA A 297 11.81 5.49 9.08
CA ALA A 297 12.88 6.47 8.84
C ALA A 297 13.61 6.20 7.51
N ARG A 298 14.01 4.95 7.25
CA ARG A 298 14.67 4.56 5.99
C ARG A 298 13.75 4.78 4.79
N VAL A 299 12.48 4.41 4.88
CA VAL A 299 11.48 4.59 3.82
C VAL A 299 11.24 6.06 3.52
N ALA A 300 11.16 6.92 4.54
CA ALA A 300 11.01 8.36 4.37
C ALA A 300 12.21 8.97 3.65
N LEU A 301 13.43 8.56 3.99
CA LEU A 301 14.66 9.01 3.33
C LEU A 301 14.77 8.49 1.88
N ILE A 302 14.41 7.24 1.64
CA ILE A 302 14.33 6.69 0.28
C ILE A 302 13.32 7.50 -0.55
N TYR A 303 12.13 7.77 0.01
CA TYR A 303 11.12 8.58 -0.68
C TYR A 303 11.60 10.01 -0.94
N ALA A 304 12.32 10.62 0.01
CA ALA A 304 12.94 11.93 -0.18
C ALA A 304 14.01 11.93 -1.29
N ILE A 305 14.77 10.84 -1.44
CA ILE A 305 15.70 10.66 -2.56
C ILE A 305 14.93 10.56 -3.89
N GLU A 306 13.83 9.80 -3.94
CA GLU A 306 12.99 9.70 -5.14
C GLU A 306 12.36 11.05 -5.53
N THR A 307 11.78 11.77 -4.56
CA THR A 307 11.16 13.08 -4.79
C THR A 307 12.19 14.15 -5.14
N GLY A 308 13.43 14.05 -4.64
CA GLY A 308 14.52 14.93 -5.06
C GLY A 308 14.91 14.81 -6.55
N LEU A 309 14.43 13.76 -7.24
CA LEU A 309 14.64 13.55 -8.67
C LEU A 309 13.41 13.94 -9.52
N THR A 310 12.32 14.41 -8.90
CA THR A 310 11.15 14.86 -9.66
C THR A 310 11.36 16.23 -10.28
N ARG A 311 10.62 16.49 -11.35
CA ARG A 311 10.55 17.76 -12.07
C ARG A 311 9.12 17.98 -12.52
N GLU A 312 8.56 19.13 -12.18
CA GLU A 312 7.20 19.48 -12.57
C GLU A 312 7.03 19.43 -14.09
N GLY A 313 5.92 18.87 -14.57
CA GLY A 313 5.61 18.75 -16.00
C GLY A 313 6.55 17.84 -16.81
N ALA A 314 7.49 17.12 -16.18
CA ALA A 314 8.41 16.26 -16.91
C ALA A 314 7.66 15.14 -17.65
N ALA A 315 7.92 15.04 -18.95
CA ALA A 315 7.37 13.99 -19.79
C ALA A 315 7.85 12.61 -19.30
N PRO A 316 6.99 11.57 -19.32
CA PRO A 316 7.40 10.20 -19.05
C PRO A 316 8.46 9.74 -20.06
N GLU A 317 9.47 8.99 -19.59
CA GLU A 317 10.60 8.54 -20.40
C GLU A 317 10.52 7.03 -20.60
N GLU A 318 10.49 6.56 -21.84
CA GLU A 318 10.47 5.13 -22.15
C GLU A 318 11.86 4.53 -21.92
N ILE A 319 11.89 3.39 -21.23
CA ILE A 319 13.12 2.72 -20.82
C ILE A 319 13.14 1.32 -21.43
N GLU A 320 14.13 1.07 -22.28
CA GLU A 320 14.46 -0.29 -22.67
C GLU A 320 15.23 -0.97 -21.55
N VAL A 321 14.79 -2.18 -21.20
CA VAL A 321 15.40 -3.01 -20.18
C VAL A 321 15.99 -4.27 -20.81
N THR A 322 17.27 -4.52 -20.57
CA THR A 322 17.93 -5.77 -20.96
C THR A 322 18.39 -6.53 -19.72
N PHE A 323 17.85 -7.73 -19.50
CA PHE A 323 18.34 -8.65 -18.47
C PHE A 323 19.56 -9.40 -18.99
N THR A 324 20.70 -9.24 -18.34
CA THR A 324 22.01 -9.76 -18.80
C THR A 324 22.33 -11.16 -18.30
N GLY A 325 21.39 -11.83 -17.61
CA GLY A 325 21.46 -13.27 -17.34
C GLY A 325 22.59 -13.71 -16.39
N ALA A 326 23.25 -12.79 -15.68
CA ALA A 326 24.20 -13.12 -14.63
C ALA A 326 23.48 -13.88 -13.51
N LYS A 327 23.46 -15.21 -13.62
CA LYS A 327 22.99 -16.11 -12.56
C LYS A 327 23.83 -15.82 -11.32
N SER A 328 23.14 -15.57 -10.21
CA SER A 328 23.69 -15.59 -8.86
C SER A 328 24.53 -16.83 -8.62
#